data_AF-A0A6B3F6I1-F1
#
_entry.id   AF-A0A6B3F6I1-F1
#
_cell.length_a   1.000
_cell.length_b   1.000
_cell.length_c   1.000
_cell.angle_alpha   90.00
_cell.angle_beta   90.00
_cell.angle_gamma   90.00
#
_symmetry.space_group_name_H-M   'P 1'
#
loop_
_entity.id
_entity.type
_entity.pdbx_description
1 polymer ?
#
loop_
_entity_poly.entity_id
_entity_poly.type
_entity_poly.pdbx_seq_one_letter_code
_entity_poly.pdbx_strand_id
1 'polypeptide(L)'
;WRANAAGHRVLVAPGAVVRHAEAASRERRTVDCVGRTASSPHRVDKAGAVRTLLVNTRTAALPWTAFRILLGTVLRTLAYLVGKTPGQAVDEITGLLSVLLRPGRLLKARRARGHSAVEPAELRPLFPPPGATLRLTVEQIAGSLAGRTAQEESSGGRHGVVESGP
;
A
#
# COMPACT_ATOMS: atom_id res chain seq x y z
N TRP A 1 -8.70 -1.15 -11.57
CA TRP A 1 -9.70 -0.09 -11.83
C TRP A 1 -10.01 0.09 -13.32
N ARG A 2 -9.06 0.51 -14.17
CA ARG A 2 -9.32 0.83 -15.58
C ARG A 2 -9.99 -0.30 -16.38
N ALA A 3 -9.50 -1.53 -16.25
CA ALA A 3 -10.07 -2.70 -16.93
C ALA A 3 -11.54 -2.92 -16.54
N ASN A 4 -11.84 -2.99 -15.23
CA ASN A 4 -13.22 -3.10 -14.74
C ASN A 4 -14.09 -1.93 -15.17
N ALA A 5 -13.57 -0.69 -15.14
CA ALA A 5 -14.33 0.49 -15.60
C ALA A 5 -14.61 0.48 -17.11
N ALA A 6 -13.86 -0.29 -17.90
CA ALA A 6 -14.09 -0.51 -19.32
C ALA A 6 -14.99 -1.74 -19.60
N GLY A 7 -15.55 -2.38 -18.57
CA GLY A 7 -16.40 -3.57 -18.73
C GLY A 7 -15.62 -4.89 -18.79
N HIS A 8 -14.30 -4.88 -18.65
CA HIS A 8 -13.51 -6.13 -18.61
C HIS A 8 -13.48 -6.73 -17.22
N ARG A 9 -13.57 -8.07 -17.13
CA ARG A 9 -13.41 -8.80 -15.87
C ARG A 9 -11.94 -9.10 -15.61
N VAL A 10 -11.50 -8.85 -14.38
CA VAL A 10 -10.17 -9.24 -13.90
C VAL A 10 -10.31 -10.43 -12.97
N LEU A 11 -9.61 -11.53 -13.26
CA LEU A 11 -9.64 -12.77 -12.50
C LEU A 11 -8.22 -13.15 -12.08
N VAL A 12 -8.08 -13.79 -10.93
CA VAL A 12 -6.83 -14.42 -10.48
C VAL A 12 -6.96 -15.91 -10.75
N ALA A 13 -5.96 -16.53 -11.37
CA ALA A 13 -5.90 -17.97 -11.63
C ALA A 13 -4.92 -18.62 -10.63
N PRO A 14 -5.40 -19.20 -9.51
CA PRO A 14 -4.52 -19.63 -8.42
C PRO A 14 -3.55 -20.77 -8.82
N GLY A 15 -3.92 -21.57 -9.84
CA GLY A 15 -3.05 -22.61 -10.38
C GLY A 15 -1.92 -22.09 -11.28
N ALA A 16 -1.97 -20.82 -11.71
CA ALA A 16 -0.92 -20.21 -12.52
C ALA A 16 0.04 -19.41 -11.61
N VAL A 17 1.21 -19.99 -11.33
CA VAL A 17 2.19 -19.41 -10.39
C VAL A 17 3.40 -18.86 -11.14
N VAL A 18 3.79 -17.62 -10.84
CA VAL A 18 5.01 -16.97 -11.33
C VAL A 18 5.83 -16.48 -10.15
N ARG A 19 7.14 -16.70 -10.17
CA ARG A 19 8.06 -16.20 -9.14
C ARG A 19 8.58 -14.81 -9.50
N HIS A 20 8.46 -13.86 -8.59
CA HIS A 20 8.92 -12.49 -8.77
C HIS A 20 10.02 -12.12 -7.77
N ALA A 21 11.14 -11.59 -8.27
CA ALA A 21 12.31 -11.26 -7.44
C ALA A 21 12.16 -9.98 -6.60
N GLU A 22 11.15 -9.14 -6.89
CA GLU A 22 10.85 -7.92 -6.13
C GLU A 22 12.06 -6.97 -6.01
N ALA A 23 12.94 -6.96 -7.02
CA ALA A 23 14.19 -6.22 -6.97
C ALA A 23 13.99 -4.71 -6.74
N ALA A 24 12.89 -4.13 -7.25
CA ALA A 24 12.59 -2.72 -7.07
C ALA A 24 12.13 -2.38 -5.65
N SER A 25 11.25 -3.19 -5.05
CA SER A 25 10.77 -2.96 -3.68
C SER A 25 11.82 -3.30 -2.63
N ARG A 26 12.80 -4.15 -2.97
CA ARG A 26 13.99 -4.44 -2.14
C ARG A 26 15.16 -3.50 -2.40
N GLU A 27 14.94 -2.40 -3.14
CA GLU A 27 15.97 -1.39 -3.43
C GLU A 27 17.22 -1.94 -4.14
N ARG A 28 17.11 -3.13 -4.77
CA ARG A 28 18.18 -3.73 -5.59
C ARG A 28 18.17 -3.23 -7.04
N ARG A 29 17.12 -2.51 -7.45
CA ARG A 29 17.07 -1.73 -8.69
C ARG A 29 16.26 -0.45 -8.50
N THR A 30 16.49 0.55 -9.37
CA THR A 30 15.68 1.78 -9.42
C THR A 30 14.24 1.50 -9.89
N VAL A 31 13.31 2.36 -9.47
CA VAL A 31 11.91 2.26 -9.87
C VAL A 31 11.69 2.94 -11.22
N ASP A 32 11.46 2.16 -12.29
CA ASP A 32 11.46 2.64 -13.68
C ASP A 32 10.43 3.75 -13.97
N CYS A 33 9.27 3.71 -13.29
CA CYS A 33 8.17 4.65 -13.56
C CYS A 33 8.43 6.09 -13.07
N VAL A 34 9.48 6.31 -12.28
CA VAL A 34 9.89 7.63 -11.78
C VAL A 34 11.25 8.08 -12.33
N GLY A 35 11.75 7.39 -13.35
CA GLY A 35 13.03 7.67 -13.99
C GLY A 35 14.23 7.09 -13.22
N ARG A 36 15.44 7.44 -13.68
CA ARG A 36 16.71 6.91 -13.13
C ARG A 36 17.17 7.57 -11.83
N THR A 37 16.43 8.55 -11.31
CA THR A 37 16.74 9.14 -10.00
C THR A 37 16.41 8.15 -8.89
N ALA A 38 17.35 7.94 -7.96
CA ALA A 38 17.11 7.16 -6.76
C ALA A 38 15.89 7.73 -6.03
N SER A 39 14.83 6.93 -5.95
CA SER A 39 13.61 7.27 -5.22
C SER A 39 13.24 6.07 -4.38
N SER A 40 12.94 6.33 -3.10
CA SER A 40 12.46 5.30 -2.19
C SER A 40 11.23 4.59 -2.79
N PRO A 41 11.25 3.24 -2.90
CA PRO A 41 10.09 2.49 -3.35
C PRO A 41 8.84 2.78 -2.51
N HIS A 42 9.02 3.03 -1.22
CA HIS A 42 7.93 3.35 -0.30
C HIS A 42 7.22 4.66 -0.69
N ARG A 43 8.01 5.70 -0.98
CA ARG A 43 7.49 6.99 -1.44
C ARG A 43 6.73 6.87 -2.76
N VAL A 44 7.28 6.09 -3.71
CA VAL A 44 6.65 5.89 -5.02
C VAL A 44 5.33 5.13 -4.89
N ASP A 45 5.30 4.07 -4.09
CA ASP A 45 4.09 3.29 -3.82
C ASP A 45 3.01 4.15 -3.16
N LYS A 46 3.38 4.93 -2.13
CA LYS A 46 2.47 5.89 -1.48
C LYS A 46 1.87 6.89 -2.48
N ALA A 47 2.69 7.50 -3.33
CA ALA A 47 2.22 8.43 -4.35
C ALA A 47 1.28 7.75 -5.36
N GLY A 48 1.62 6.53 -5.79
CA GLY A 48 0.81 5.71 -6.71
C GLY A 48 -0.56 5.35 -6.11
N ALA A 49 -0.59 4.95 -4.84
CA ALA A 49 -1.80 4.61 -4.11
C ALA A 49 -2.71 5.83 -3.94
N VAL A 50 -2.18 6.94 -3.43
CA VAL A 50 -2.94 8.20 -3.25
C VAL A 50 -3.49 8.70 -4.58
N ARG A 51 -2.66 8.75 -5.62
CA ARG A 51 -3.10 9.17 -6.96
C ARG A 51 -4.21 8.25 -7.48
N THR A 52 -4.07 6.94 -7.33
CA THR A 52 -5.06 5.98 -7.82
C THR A 52 -6.38 6.14 -7.09
N LEU A 53 -6.38 6.29 -5.76
CA LEU A 53 -7.59 6.52 -4.98
C LEU A 53 -8.25 7.85 -5.41
N LEU A 54 -7.53 8.96 -5.32
CA LEU A 54 -8.09 10.28 -5.62
C LEU A 54 -8.51 10.47 -7.08
N VAL A 55 -7.87 9.80 -8.04
CA VAL A 55 -8.26 9.89 -9.46
C VAL A 55 -9.58 9.16 -9.71
N ASN A 56 -9.84 8.05 -9.02
CA ASN A 56 -11.00 7.20 -9.33
C ASN A 56 -12.15 7.32 -8.32
N THR A 57 -11.97 8.01 -7.20
CA THR A 57 -13.07 8.31 -6.25
C THR A 57 -14.15 9.19 -6.90
N ARG A 58 -15.42 8.92 -6.59
CA ARG A 58 -16.57 9.75 -7.01
C ARG A 58 -16.40 11.19 -6.51
N THR A 59 -16.75 12.19 -7.33
CA THR A 59 -16.52 13.61 -6.98
C THR A 59 -17.14 14.01 -5.64
N ALA A 60 -18.35 13.53 -5.32
CA ALA A 60 -19.00 13.78 -4.04
C ALA A 60 -18.26 13.18 -2.82
N ALA A 61 -17.57 12.05 -2.99
CA ALA A 61 -16.81 11.38 -1.93
C ALA A 61 -15.34 11.84 -1.86
N LEU A 62 -14.92 12.72 -2.77
CA LEU A 62 -13.52 13.14 -2.89
C LEU A 62 -13.02 13.86 -1.63
N PRO A 63 -13.73 14.84 -1.04
CA PRO A 63 -13.26 15.53 0.15
C PRO A 63 -13.08 14.58 1.34
N TRP A 64 -14.06 13.70 1.55
CA TRP A 64 -14.01 12.69 2.60
C TRP A 64 -12.86 11.69 2.41
N THR A 65 -12.65 11.24 1.17
CA THR A 65 -11.53 10.31 0.86
C THR A 65 -10.18 10.99 1.05
N ALA A 66 -10.04 12.25 0.63
CA ALA A 66 -8.82 13.02 0.83
C ALA A 66 -8.52 13.23 2.32
N PHE A 67 -9.54 13.56 3.12
CA PHE A 67 -9.41 13.67 4.57
C PHE A 67 -8.96 12.35 5.20
N ARG A 68 -9.59 11.22 4.85
CA ARG A 68 -9.19 9.89 5.34
C ARG A 68 -7.76 9.54 4.97
N ILE A 69 -7.33 9.84 3.75
CA ILE A 69 -5.95 9.62 3.32
C ILE A 69 -5.00 10.47 4.13
N LEU A 70 -5.32 11.75 4.34
CA LEU A 70 -4.49 12.66 5.13
C LEU A 70 -4.36 12.17 6.57
N LEU A 71 -5.49 11.91 7.24
CA LEU A 71 -5.52 11.42 8.61
C LEU A 71 -4.77 10.09 8.75
N GLY A 72 -5.03 9.13 7.85
CA GLY A 72 -4.34 7.84 7.85
C GLY A 72 -2.83 7.98 7.63
N THR A 73 -2.40 8.94 6.80
CA THR A 73 -0.98 9.24 6.58
C THR A 73 -0.33 9.83 7.83
N VAL A 74 -1.01 10.77 8.51
CA VAL A 74 -0.53 11.33 9.78
C VAL A 74 -0.36 10.22 10.82
N LEU A 75 -1.39 9.41 11.02
CA LEU A 75 -1.34 8.29 11.98
C LEU A 75 -0.22 7.30 11.65
N ARG A 76 -0.05 6.95 10.36
CA ARG A 76 1.00 6.01 9.94
C ARG A 76 2.41 6.60 10.06
N THR A 77 2.58 7.89 9.80
CA THR A 77 3.83 8.61 10.03
C THR A 77 4.20 8.58 11.51
N LEU A 78 3.26 8.89 12.40
CA LEU A 78 3.47 8.81 13.85
C LEU A 78 3.86 7.39 14.28
N ALA A 79 3.18 6.37 13.74
CA ALA A 79 3.52 4.97 14.00
C ALA A 79 4.94 4.61 13.54
N TYR A 80 5.40 5.10 12.38
CA TYR A 80 6.78 4.90 11.93
C TYR A 80 7.81 5.60 12.82
N LEU A 81 7.50 6.80 13.34
CA LEU A 81 8.38 7.48 14.27
C LEU A 81 8.49 6.71 15.60
N VAL A 82 7.37 6.23 16.14
CA VAL A 82 7.36 5.35 17.32
C VAL A 82 8.11 4.04 17.06
N GLY A 83 7.94 3.47 15.86
CA GLY A 83 8.66 2.29 15.36
C GLY A 83 10.13 2.54 15.00
N LYS A 84 10.64 3.76 15.21
CA LYS A 84 12.03 4.16 14.92
C LYS A 84 12.46 3.97 13.45
N THR A 85 11.53 4.13 12.52
CA THR A 85 11.78 4.10 11.08
C THR A 85 11.55 5.49 10.44
N PRO A 86 12.38 6.50 10.77
CA PRO A 86 12.16 7.88 10.34
C PRO A 86 12.24 8.08 8.82
N GLY A 87 13.04 7.27 8.11
CA GLY A 87 13.09 7.30 6.64
C GLY A 87 11.73 6.98 6.01
N GLN A 88 11.05 5.94 6.50
CA GLN A 88 9.70 5.60 6.04
C GLN A 88 8.68 6.68 6.38
N ALA A 89 8.82 7.36 7.53
CA ALA A 89 7.96 8.48 7.88
C ALA A 89 8.08 9.65 6.89
N VAL A 90 9.32 10.00 6.49
CA VAL A 90 9.57 11.03 5.47
C VAL A 90 9.02 10.60 4.11
N ASP A 91 9.25 9.36 3.71
CA ASP A 91 8.76 8.82 2.44
C ASP A 91 7.23 8.80 2.36
N GLU A 92 6.55 8.48 3.45
CA GLU A 92 5.09 8.48 3.56
C GLU A 92 4.51 9.89 3.36
N ILE A 93 5.08 10.91 4.02
CA ILE A 93 4.67 12.31 3.86
C ILE A 93 5.00 12.82 2.46
N THR A 94 6.24 12.64 2.00
CA THR A 94 6.68 13.16 0.70
C THR A 94 5.95 12.47 -0.46
N GLY A 95 5.59 11.19 -0.31
CA GLY A 95 4.73 10.46 -1.25
C GLY A 95 3.35 11.10 -1.35
N LEU A 96 2.71 11.40 -0.23
CA LEU A 96 1.41 12.11 -0.19
C LEU A 96 1.52 13.51 -0.81
N LEU A 97 2.48 14.32 -0.37
CA LEU A 97 2.67 15.69 -0.83
C LEU A 97 2.98 15.77 -2.33
N SER A 98 3.71 14.80 -2.89
CA SER A 98 4.01 14.74 -4.32
C SER A 98 2.75 14.73 -5.20
N VAL A 99 1.63 14.21 -4.67
CA VAL A 99 0.32 14.20 -5.33
C VAL A 99 -0.48 15.45 -5.00
N LEU A 100 -0.58 15.80 -3.71
CA LEU A 100 -1.44 16.89 -3.25
C LEU A 100 -0.96 18.28 -3.68
N LEU A 101 0.37 18.49 -3.74
CA LEU A 101 0.97 19.76 -4.18
C LEU A 101 0.87 19.99 -5.70
N ARG A 102 0.30 19.05 -6.46
CA ARG A 102 0.09 19.18 -7.91
C ARG A 102 -1.38 18.94 -8.27
N PRO A 103 -2.33 19.74 -7.73
CA PRO A 103 -3.75 19.51 -7.90
C PRO A 103 -4.19 19.56 -9.37
N GLY A 104 -3.54 20.40 -10.21
CA GLY A 104 -3.81 20.45 -11.63
C GLY A 104 -3.57 19.12 -12.36
N ARG A 105 -2.53 18.35 -11.97
CA ARG A 105 -2.28 17.01 -12.56
C ARG A 105 -3.34 16.00 -12.12
N LEU A 106 -3.78 16.09 -10.87
CA LEU A 106 -4.85 15.26 -10.33
C LEU A 106 -6.18 15.54 -11.05
N LEU A 107 -6.56 16.81 -11.19
CA LEU A 107 -7.78 17.22 -11.88
C LEU A 107 -7.77 16.83 -13.37
N LYS A 108 -6.64 17.04 -14.07
CA LYS A 108 -6.48 16.57 -15.46
C LYS A 108 -6.65 15.05 -15.56
N ALA A 109 -6.04 14.29 -14.65
CA ALA A 109 -6.17 12.83 -14.64
C ALA A 109 -7.61 12.37 -14.33
N ARG A 110 -8.33 13.08 -13.45
CA ARG A 110 -9.75 12.83 -13.18
C ARG A 110 -10.61 13.09 -14.42
N ARG A 111 -10.41 14.21 -15.11
CA ARG A 111 -11.14 14.53 -16.35
C ARG A 111 -10.87 13.49 -17.44
N ALA A 112 -9.61 13.06 -17.58
CA ALA A 112 -9.21 12.05 -18.57
C ALA A 112 -9.75 10.63 -18.27
N ARG A 113 -10.24 10.35 -17.05
CA ARG A 113 -10.88 9.07 -16.73
C ARG A 113 -12.25 8.91 -17.38
N GLY A 114 -12.92 10.01 -17.72
CA GLY A 114 -14.23 10.00 -18.37
C GLY A 114 -15.30 9.26 -17.58
N HIS A 115 -16.37 8.87 -18.27
CA HIS A 115 -17.42 8.03 -17.71
C HIS A 115 -16.99 6.56 -17.70
N SER A 116 -17.33 5.86 -16.62
CA SER A 116 -17.17 4.41 -16.51
C SER A 116 -18.23 3.73 -17.39
N ALA A 117 -17.84 2.70 -18.13
CA ALA A 117 -18.78 1.85 -18.87
C ALA A 117 -19.62 0.96 -17.92
N VAL A 118 -19.17 0.82 -16.68
CA VAL A 118 -19.80 -0.01 -15.64
C VAL A 118 -20.34 0.89 -14.52
N GLU A 119 -21.54 0.56 -14.05
CA GLU A 119 -22.16 1.22 -12.91
C GLU A 119 -21.30 1.05 -11.65
N PRO A 120 -21.01 2.11 -10.90
CA PRO A 120 -20.11 2.00 -9.75
C PRO A 120 -20.71 1.20 -8.58
N ALA A 121 -21.96 0.73 -8.65
CA ALA A 121 -22.51 -0.26 -7.75
C ALA A 121 -21.97 -1.68 -8.04
N GLU A 122 -21.75 -2.03 -9.30
CA GLU A 122 -21.20 -3.33 -9.72
C GLU A 122 -19.74 -3.52 -9.28
N LEU A 123 -19.02 -2.40 -9.07
CA LEU A 123 -17.65 -2.43 -8.55
C LEU A 123 -17.59 -2.63 -7.03
N ARG A 124 -18.71 -2.44 -6.30
CA ARG A 124 -18.73 -2.49 -4.82
C ARG A 124 -18.22 -3.82 -4.24
N PRO A 125 -18.56 -5.00 -4.79
CA PRO A 125 -18.04 -6.28 -4.29
C PRO A 125 -16.52 -6.45 -4.46
N LEU A 126 -15.88 -5.66 -5.34
CA LEU A 126 -14.44 -5.72 -5.56
C LEU A 126 -13.65 -4.98 -4.47
N PHE A 127 -14.32 -4.21 -3.62
CA PHE A 127 -13.70 -3.47 -2.54
C PHE A 127 -13.92 -4.18 -1.20
N PRO A 128 -12.95 -4.08 -0.29
CA PRO A 128 -13.11 -4.65 1.04
C PRO A 128 -14.29 -4.00 1.76
N PRO A 129 -15.02 -4.77 2.61
CA PRO A 129 -16.10 -4.21 3.40
C PRO A 129 -15.58 -3.10 4.33
N PRO A 130 -16.44 -2.14 4.72
CA PRO A 130 -16.04 -1.09 5.65
C PRO A 130 -15.51 -1.72 6.95
N GLY A 131 -14.37 -1.23 7.43
CA GLY A 131 -13.72 -1.74 8.65
C GLY A 131 -12.75 -2.90 8.43
N ALA A 132 -12.70 -3.52 7.24
CA ALA A 132 -11.75 -4.60 6.96
C ALA A 132 -10.29 -4.19 7.22
N THR A 133 -9.91 -2.96 6.84
CA THR A 133 -8.55 -2.45 7.10
C THR A 133 -8.25 -2.33 8.60
N LEU A 134 -9.22 -1.91 9.41
CA LEU A 134 -9.05 -1.82 10.87
C LEU A 134 -8.90 -3.22 11.47
N ARG A 135 -9.78 -4.14 11.07
CA ARG A 135 -9.72 -5.55 11.47
C ARG A 135 -8.36 -6.15 11.14
N LEU A 136 -7.89 -6.02 9.90
CA LEU A 136 -6.58 -6.53 9.47
C LEU A 136 -5.42 -5.91 10.26
N THR A 137 -5.52 -4.62 10.59
CA THR A 137 -4.51 -3.93 11.42
C THR A 137 -4.50 -4.50 12.84
N VAL A 138 -5.66 -4.72 13.44
CA VAL A 138 -5.78 -5.33 14.77
C VAL A 138 -5.26 -6.78 14.76
N GLU A 139 -5.66 -7.58 13.77
CA GLU A 139 -5.17 -8.95 13.57
C GLU A 139 -3.64 -8.97 13.40
N GLN A 140 -3.07 -8.02 12.66
CA GLN A 140 -1.63 -7.90 12.48
C GLN A 140 -0.91 -7.54 13.81
N ILE A 141 -1.45 -6.60 14.58
CA ILE A 141 -0.89 -6.22 15.90
C ILE A 141 -0.97 -7.41 16.86
N ALA A 142 -2.13 -8.05 16.96
CA ALA A 142 -2.33 -9.23 17.79
C ALA A 142 -1.38 -10.37 17.38
N GLY A 143 -1.23 -10.64 16.08
CA GLY A 143 -0.29 -11.63 15.56
C GLY A 143 1.17 -11.29 15.89
N SER A 144 1.56 -10.01 15.86
CA SER A 144 2.92 -9.58 16.22
C SER A 144 3.22 -9.66 17.73
N LEU A 145 2.18 -9.55 18.57
CA LEU A 145 2.27 -9.75 20.01
C LEU A 145 2.35 -11.24 20.33
N ALA A 146 1.45 -12.05 19.75
CA ALA A 146 1.41 -13.50 19.96
C ALA A 146 2.62 -14.24 19.33
N GLY A 147 3.14 -13.75 18.21
CA GLY A 147 4.37 -14.27 17.60
C GLY A 147 5.62 -13.99 18.45
N ARG A 148 5.64 -12.86 19.18
CA ARG A 148 6.72 -12.59 20.14
C ARG A 148 6.65 -13.48 21.37
N THR A 149 5.46 -13.78 21.89
CA THR A 149 5.34 -14.72 23.02
C THR A 149 5.79 -16.13 22.64
N ALA A 150 5.48 -16.60 21.43
CA ALA A 150 5.97 -17.90 20.93
C ALA A 150 7.50 -17.91 20.67
N GLN A 151 8.08 -16.77 20.26
CA GLN A 151 9.53 -16.64 20.08
C GLN A 151 10.26 -16.51 21.43
N GLU A 152 9.66 -15.88 22.44
CA GLU A 152 10.17 -15.84 23.82
C GLU A 152 10.10 -17.24 24.47
N GLU A 153 9.01 -17.98 24.27
CA GLU A 153 8.85 -19.37 24.74
C GLU A 153 9.83 -20.34 24.07
N SER A 154 10.11 -20.19 22.77
CA SER A 154 11.12 -20.99 22.07
C SER A 154 12.57 -20.54 22.33
N SER A 155 12.80 -19.28 22.76
CA SER A 155 14.12 -18.80 23.18
C SER A 155 14.54 -19.31 24.56
N GLY A 156 13.62 -19.91 25.33
CA GLY A 156 13.90 -20.57 26.62
C GLY A 156 14.53 -21.97 26.52
N GLY A 157 14.70 -22.53 25.32
CA GLY A 157 15.23 -23.88 25.11
C GLY A 157 16.67 -23.90 24.59
N ARG A 158 17.64 -23.92 25.52
CA ARG A 158 19.02 -24.48 25.41
C ARG A 158 19.78 -24.34 24.08
N HIS A 159 20.90 -23.61 24.15
CA HIS A 159 22.04 -23.74 23.24
C HIS A 159 22.37 -25.21 22.93
N GLY A 160 22.08 -25.62 21.70
CA GLY A 160 22.70 -26.78 21.07
C GLY A 160 23.64 -26.29 19.98
N VAL A 161 24.93 -26.18 20.30
CA VAL A 161 25.99 -26.20 19.30
C VAL A 161 25.82 -27.50 18.52
N VAL A 162 25.61 -27.39 17.21
CA VAL A 162 25.74 -28.51 16.29
C VAL A 162 26.85 -28.12 15.33
N GLU A 163 28.07 -28.48 15.69
CA GLU A 163 29.09 -28.79 14.70
C GLU A 163 28.59 -29.99 13.90
N SER A 164 28.64 -29.89 12.58
CA SER A 164 28.86 -31.05 11.73
C SER A 164 29.43 -30.58 10.39
N GLY A 165 30.71 -30.86 10.20
CA GLY A 165 31.29 -31.09 8.87
C GLY A 165 30.68 -32.35 8.23
N PRO A 166 31.13 -32.79 7.04
CA PRO A 166 32.51 -32.73 6.55
C PRO A 166 32.77 -31.67 5.46
#